data_AF-A0AAN8VT09-F1
#
_entry.id   AF-A0AAN8VT09-F1
#
_cell.length_a   1.000
_cell.length_b   1.000
_cell.length_c   1.000
_cell.angle_alpha   90.00
_cell.angle_beta   90.00
_cell.angle_gamma   90.00
#
_symmetry.space_group_name_H-M   'P 1'
#
loop_
_entity.id
_entity.type
_entity.pdbx_description
1 polymer ?
#
loop_
_entity_poly.entity_id
_entity_poly.type
_entity_poly.pdbx_seq_one_letter_code
_entity_poly.pdbx_strand_id
1 'polypeptide(L)'
;MFKILQHPKDVFITQLVPWQSLCIQPESMVQVAIQVNIFYCGGIAFGFQFPHKIIDAATMISLLNTWASLALKSCKKIEFPNFVASSIFPPIHLSPGKNVPPLIGTCFLKEGNHVGRRFVFDATAVAKLKAKATSTCVTNPSRVQVVTAFILKCCMAASKAVFGSPRASVAHHAVNVRSRMMPPLPENLVGSLLSKVSIRLTSSDLEFNNLVASIRSAFGKINADYVKSLQGHQRLEVLCETLREAEKIFDREKMDSYFFSSWCNMGFHSVNFGWGKPIWATSIAEKLFPQSFFVNSCWLLDTREGDGVEALLILDEKEMDILECDAEFLEFVLQNLVSSYK
;
A
#
# COMPACT_ATOMS: atom_id res chain seq x y z
N MET A 1 13.10 -19.07 10.59
CA MET A 1 12.55 -17.77 11.03
C MET A 1 13.58 -16.65 10.99
N PHE A 2 14.64 -16.65 11.81
CA PHE A 2 15.61 -15.54 11.86
C PHE A 2 16.22 -15.18 10.49
N LYS A 3 16.63 -16.17 9.68
CA LYS A 3 17.12 -15.94 8.30
C LYS A 3 16.12 -15.20 7.40
N ILE A 4 14.82 -15.43 7.58
CA ILE A 4 13.74 -14.79 6.80
C ILE A 4 13.60 -13.33 7.22
N LEU A 5 13.68 -13.04 8.52
CA LEU A 5 13.58 -11.69 9.03
C LEU A 5 14.77 -10.83 8.62
N GLN A 6 15.97 -11.43 8.53
CA GLN A 6 17.19 -10.73 8.12
C GLN A 6 17.22 -10.49 6.60
N HIS A 7 16.99 -11.54 5.82
CA HIS A 7 17.03 -11.50 4.37
C HIS A 7 15.80 -12.22 3.83
N PRO A 8 14.64 -11.53 3.79
CA PRO A 8 13.42 -12.08 3.25
C PRO A 8 13.61 -12.23 1.74
N LYS A 9 14.19 -13.37 1.31
CA LYS A 9 14.27 -13.70 -0.11
C LYS A 9 12.87 -14.05 -0.58
N ASP A 10 12.43 -13.43 -1.67
CA ASP A 10 11.05 -13.56 -2.17
C ASP A 10 10.66 -15.01 -2.47
N VAL A 11 11.62 -15.82 -2.92
CA VAL A 11 11.45 -17.27 -3.12
C VAL A 11 11.00 -17.99 -1.84
N PHE A 12 11.49 -17.59 -0.66
CA PHE A 12 11.11 -18.22 0.59
C PHE A 12 9.76 -17.72 1.10
N ILE A 13 9.51 -16.40 1.04
CA ILE A 13 8.25 -15.81 1.51
C ILE A 13 7.07 -16.33 0.70
N THR A 14 7.25 -16.54 -0.61
CA THR A 14 6.20 -17.08 -1.50
C THR A 14 5.81 -18.52 -1.18
N GLN A 15 6.62 -19.27 -0.42
CA GLN A 15 6.25 -20.60 0.07
C GLN A 15 5.37 -20.54 1.32
N LEU A 16 5.25 -19.37 1.96
CA LEU A 16 4.47 -19.19 3.19
C LEU A 16 3.00 -18.88 2.92
N VAL A 17 2.58 -18.75 1.66
CA VAL A 17 1.19 -18.48 1.25
C VAL A 17 0.55 -19.67 0.52
N PRO A 18 -0.79 -19.83 0.60
CA PRO A 18 -1.52 -20.99 0.08
C PRO A 18 -1.22 -21.38 -1.38
N TRP A 19 -1.04 -20.41 -2.26
CA TRP A 19 -0.84 -20.59 -3.70
C TRP A 19 0.35 -19.77 -4.20
N GLN A 20 1.20 -20.41 -5.00
CA GLN A 20 2.39 -19.78 -5.57
C GLN A 20 2.14 -19.08 -6.92
N SER A 21 0.99 -19.35 -7.55
CA SER A 21 0.59 -18.78 -8.84
C SER A 21 -0.67 -17.93 -8.68
N LEU A 22 -0.76 -16.85 -9.46
CA LEU A 22 -1.94 -15.99 -9.59
C LEU A 22 -3.11 -16.67 -10.32
N CYS A 23 -2.92 -17.88 -10.87
CA CYS A 23 -3.99 -18.62 -11.53
C CYS A 23 -5.04 -19.05 -10.49
N ILE A 24 -6.08 -18.23 -10.39
CA ILE A 24 -7.37 -18.57 -9.81
C ILE A 24 -7.85 -19.83 -10.53
N GLN A 25 -7.82 -20.97 -9.83
CA GLN A 25 -8.53 -22.16 -10.31
C GLN A 25 -10.04 -21.80 -10.28
N PRO A 26 -10.78 -22.01 -11.38
CA PRO A 26 -12.18 -21.60 -11.51
C PRO A 26 -13.15 -22.44 -10.65
N GLU A 27 -12.66 -23.44 -9.92
CA GLU A 27 -13.49 -24.40 -9.20
C GLU A 27 -13.65 -23.96 -7.73
N SER A 28 -14.68 -23.13 -7.53
CA SER A 28 -15.11 -22.44 -6.30
C SER A 28 -14.27 -21.23 -5.88
N MET A 29 -14.89 -20.03 -5.92
CA MET A 29 -14.26 -18.76 -5.53
C MET A 29 -13.89 -18.75 -4.05
N VAL A 30 -12.70 -19.25 -3.70
CA VAL A 30 -12.17 -19.12 -2.35
C VAL A 30 -12.00 -17.63 -2.02
N GLN A 31 -12.77 -17.16 -1.03
CA GLN A 31 -12.76 -15.75 -0.62
C GLN A 31 -11.53 -15.41 0.24
N VAL A 32 -11.09 -16.35 1.07
CA VAL A 32 -9.88 -16.25 1.89
C VAL A 32 -9.25 -17.64 1.96
N ALA A 33 -7.97 -17.74 1.65
CA ALA A 33 -7.15 -18.88 1.97
C ALA A 33 -6.07 -18.48 2.97
N ILE A 34 -5.83 -19.38 3.93
CA ILE A 34 -4.91 -19.18 5.03
C ILE A 34 -3.97 -20.37 5.08
N GLN A 35 -2.67 -20.12 5.10
CA GLN A 35 -1.65 -21.13 5.33
C GLN A 35 -0.95 -20.86 6.65
N VAL A 36 -0.90 -21.87 7.52
CA VAL A 36 -0.18 -21.80 8.80
C VAL A 36 1.11 -22.57 8.66
N ASN A 37 2.23 -21.88 8.87
CA ASN A 37 3.58 -22.41 8.72
C ASN A 37 4.26 -22.47 10.08
N ILE A 38 4.63 -23.67 10.53
CA ILE A 38 5.31 -23.89 11.81
C ILE A 38 6.78 -24.21 11.53
N PHE A 39 7.68 -23.41 12.07
CA PHE A 39 9.12 -23.59 11.92
C PHE A 39 9.68 -24.52 13.00
N TYR A 40 10.80 -25.21 12.72
CA TYR A 40 11.48 -26.08 13.70
C TYR A 40 11.82 -25.38 15.03
N CYS A 41 12.01 -24.06 15.01
CA CYS A 41 12.26 -23.26 16.22
C CYS A 41 10.98 -22.89 17.00
N GLY A 42 9.82 -23.45 16.64
CA GLY A 42 8.52 -23.14 17.25
C GLY A 42 7.87 -21.84 16.74
N GLY A 43 8.57 -21.08 15.89
CA GLY A 43 8.00 -19.88 15.27
C GLY A 43 6.82 -20.21 14.35
N ILE A 44 5.86 -19.30 14.23
CA ILE A 44 4.67 -19.46 13.39
C ILE A 44 4.59 -18.30 12.38
N ALA A 45 4.28 -18.61 11.12
CA ALA A 45 3.91 -17.61 10.12
C ALA A 45 2.55 -17.92 9.50
N PHE A 46 1.69 -16.91 9.43
CA PHE A 46 0.41 -16.98 8.74
C PHE A 46 0.55 -16.32 7.36
N GLY A 47 0.25 -17.06 6.30
CA GLY A 47 0.10 -16.53 4.94
C GLY A 47 -1.37 -16.40 4.57
N PHE A 48 -1.73 -15.30 3.93
CA PHE A 48 -3.10 -14.99 3.52
C PHE A 48 -3.16 -14.71 2.03
N GLN A 49 -4.18 -15.24 1.37
CA GLN A 49 -4.52 -14.89 0.00
C GLN A 49 -6.03 -14.71 -0.15
N PHE A 50 -6.41 -13.67 -0.88
CA PHE A 50 -7.81 -13.29 -1.07
C PHE A 50 -7.94 -12.45 -2.34
N PRO A 51 -9.13 -12.43 -2.97
CA PRO A 51 -9.38 -11.54 -4.09
C PRO A 51 -9.46 -10.09 -3.58
N HIS A 52 -8.53 -9.23 -4.03
CA HIS A 52 -8.50 -7.82 -3.62
C HIS A 52 -9.78 -7.05 -4.04
N LYS A 53 -10.56 -7.59 -5.00
CA LYS A 53 -11.89 -7.06 -5.36
C LYS A 53 -12.88 -7.05 -4.19
N ILE A 54 -12.74 -7.97 -3.25
CA ILE A 54 -13.68 -8.12 -2.12
C ILE A 54 -13.06 -7.81 -0.75
N ILE A 55 -11.73 -7.85 -0.61
CA ILE A 55 -11.03 -7.67 0.67
C ILE A 55 -9.88 -6.68 0.48
N ASP A 56 -9.89 -5.61 1.28
CA ASP A 56 -8.73 -4.74 1.49
C ASP A 56 -7.99 -5.11 2.80
N ALA A 57 -6.85 -4.45 3.04
CA ALA A 57 -6.04 -4.68 4.24
C ALA A 57 -6.81 -4.39 5.55
N ALA A 58 -7.73 -3.41 5.54
CA ALA A 58 -8.58 -3.09 6.70
C ALA A 58 -9.56 -4.24 7.02
N THR A 59 -10.16 -4.84 5.99
CA THR A 59 -11.00 -6.04 6.14
C THR A 59 -10.17 -7.23 6.65
N MET A 60 -8.96 -7.42 6.11
CA MET A 60 -8.08 -8.50 6.57
C MET A 60 -7.71 -8.36 8.05
N ILE A 61 -7.35 -7.15 8.51
CA ILE A 61 -6.99 -6.96 9.92
C ILE A 61 -8.21 -7.07 10.85
N SER A 62 -9.40 -6.65 10.40
CA SER A 62 -10.65 -6.90 11.13
C SER A 62 -10.90 -8.40 11.30
N LEU A 63 -10.76 -9.20 10.23
CA LEU A 63 -10.87 -10.66 10.31
C LEU A 63 -9.87 -11.27 11.31
N LEU A 64 -8.61 -10.84 11.26
CA LEU A 64 -7.56 -11.29 12.17
C LEU A 64 -7.88 -10.96 13.64
N ASN A 65 -8.34 -9.75 13.92
CA ASN A 65 -8.70 -9.32 15.27
C ASN A 65 -9.90 -10.11 15.81
N THR A 66 -10.94 -10.33 15.00
CA THR A 66 -12.10 -11.15 15.38
C THR A 66 -11.68 -12.61 15.61
N TRP A 67 -10.86 -13.18 14.74
CA TRP A 67 -10.37 -14.55 14.88
C TRP A 67 -9.52 -14.73 16.14
N ALA A 68 -8.59 -13.82 16.39
CA ALA A 68 -7.77 -13.82 17.60
C ALA A 68 -8.62 -13.69 18.88
N SER A 69 -9.62 -12.81 18.87
CA SER A 69 -10.53 -12.62 20.01
C SER A 69 -11.35 -13.88 20.33
N LEU A 70 -11.84 -14.56 19.28
CA LEU A 70 -12.57 -15.83 19.41
C LEU A 70 -11.67 -16.95 19.94
N ALA A 71 -10.45 -17.06 19.42
CA ALA A 71 -9.47 -18.06 19.86
C ALA A 71 -9.11 -17.89 21.36
N LEU A 72 -9.01 -16.65 21.82
CA LEU A 72 -8.75 -16.33 23.22
C LEU A 72 -9.95 -16.54 24.17
N LYS A 73 -11.16 -16.82 23.64
CA LYS A 73 -12.42 -16.75 24.40
C LYS A 73 -12.56 -15.43 25.18
N SER A 74 -12.08 -14.34 24.57
CA SER A 74 -12.07 -13.02 25.20
C SER A 74 -13.50 -12.58 25.57
N CYS A 75 -13.69 -12.11 26.80
CA CYS A 75 -14.97 -11.51 27.24
C CYS A 75 -15.20 -10.10 26.68
N LYS A 76 -14.27 -9.55 25.87
CA LYS A 76 -14.45 -8.26 25.22
C LYS A 76 -15.53 -8.36 24.15
N LYS A 77 -16.23 -7.25 23.90
CA LYS A 77 -17.23 -7.14 22.84
C LYS A 77 -16.57 -7.48 21.50
N ILE A 78 -16.97 -8.61 20.92
CA ILE A 78 -16.52 -9.05 19.60
C ILE A 78 -17.25 -8.19 18.57
N GLU A 79 -16.50 -7.45 17.76
CA GLU A 79 -17.06 -6.78 16.59
C GLU A 79 -17.17 -7.79 15.44
N PHE A 80 -18.40 -8.14 15.09
CA PHE A 80 -18.68 -9.05 13.99
C PHE A 80 -18.54 -8.32 12.64
N PRO A 81 -18.12 -9.01 11.58
CA PRO A 81 -18.02 -8.41 10.24
C PRO A 81 -19.37 -7.87 9.78
N ASN A 82 -19.37 -6.66 9.22
CA ASN A 82 -20.54 -6.01 8.65
C ASN A 82 -20.49 -6.08 7.11
N PHE A 83 -21.47 -6.74 6.49
CA PHE A 83 -21.50 -7.01 5.04
C PHE A 83 -22.40 -6.07 4.23
N VAL A 84 -22.81 -4.93 4.80
CA VAL A 84 -23.74 -3.98 4.13
C VAL A 84 -23.05 -3.03 3.13
N ALA A 85 -21.78 -3.28 2.77
CA ALA A 85 -21.02 -2.38 1.91
C ALA A 85 -21.69 -2.13 0.54
N SER A 86 -22.32 -3.15 -0.05
CA SER A 86 -23.07 -3.01 -1.30
C SER A 86 -24.38 -2.22 -1.16
N SER A 87 -24.94 -2.13 0.04
CA SER A 87 -26.09 -1.24 0.32
C SER A 87 -25.65 0.21 0.47
N ILE A 88 -24.44 0.44 1.02
CA ILE A 88 -23.84 1.78 1.18
C ILE A 88 -23.29 2.30 -0.14
N PHE A 89 -22.68 1.42 -0.95
CA PHE A 89 -22.09 1.70 -2.25
C PHE A 89 -22.72 0.76 -3.29
N PRO A 90 -23.90 1.09 -3.84
CA PRO A 90 -24.59 0.21 -4.76
C PRO A 90 -23.77 -0.03 -6.04
N PRO A 91 -23.77 -1.25 -6.59
CA PRO A 91 -23.09 -1.56 -7.85
C PRO A 91 -23.52 -0.64 -8.98
N ILE A 92 -22.58 -0.27 -9.85
CA ILE A 92 -22.87 0.45 -11.08
C ILE A 92 -23.16 -0.57 -12.18
N HIS A 93 -24.39 -0.57 -12.69
CA HIS A 93 -24.74 -1.35 -13.87
C HIS A 93 -24.39 -0.54 -15.13
N LEU A 94 -23.30 -0.92 -15.78
CA LEU A 94 -22.92 -0.34 -17.06
C LEU A 94 -23.78 -0.98 -18.16
N SER A 95 -24.48 -0.16 -18.93
CA SER A 95 -25.21 -0.65 -20.11
C SER A 95 -24.22 -1.29 -21.09
N PRO A 96 -24.57 -2.44 -21.72
CA PRO A 96 -23.76 -3.02 -22.77
C PRO A 96 -23.45 -1.97 -23.85
N GLY A 97 -22.17 -1.80 -24.20
CA GLY A 97 -21.73 -0.84 -25.22
C GLY A 97 -21.25 0.52 -24.72
N LYS A 98 -21.34 0.84 -23.42
CA LYS A 98 -20.53 1.94 -22.85
C LYS A 98 -19.09 1.46 -22.68
N ASN A 99 -18.19 1.95 -23.53
CA ASN A 99 -16.75 1.76 -23.39
C ASN A 99 -16.30 2.31 -22.04
N VAL A 100 -16.20 1.44 -21.04
CA VAL A 100 -15.42 1.74 -19.84
C VAL A 100 -13.98 1.42 -20.22
N PRO A 101 -13.08 2.41 -20.18
CA PRO A 101 -11.66 2.18 -20.43
C PRO A 101 -11.16 0.98 -19.61
N PRO A 102 -10.19 0.20 -20.14
CA PRO A 102 -9.68 -0.98 -19.46
C PRO A 102 -9.40 -0.69 -17.99
N LEU A 103 -9.77 -1.62 -17.11
CA LEU A 103 -9.57 -1.50 -15.68
C LEU A 103 -8.15 -0.98 -15.38
N ILE A 104 -8.11 0.07 -14.55
CA ILE A 104 -6.94 0.81 -14.05
C ILE A 104 -5.70 -0.05 -13.77
N GLY A 105 -5.86 -1.34 -13.46
CA GLY A 105 -4.78 -2.29 -13.19
C GLY A 105 -3.83 -2.57 -14.36
N THR A 106 -4.27 -2.51 -15.62
CA THR A 106 -3.36 -2.73 -16.77
C THR A 106 -2.62 -1.46 -17.19
N CYS A 107 -3.13 -0.29 -16.83
CA CYS A 107 -2.61 1.01 -17.29
C CYS A 107 -1.29 1.42 -16.62
N PHE A 108 -0.89 0.76 -15.53
CA PHE A 108 0.35 1.08 -14.79
C PHE A 108 1.48 0.11 -15.05
N LEU A 109 1.23 -0.98 -15.80
CA LEU A 109 2.21 -2.02 -16.04
C LEU A 109 3.32 -1.48 -16.95
N LYS A 110 4.54 -1.53 -16.45
CA LYS A 110 5.78 -1.38 -17.20
C LYS A 110 6.28 -2.73 -17.62
N GLU A 111 6.81 -2.84 -18.82
CA GLU A 111 7.62 -3.99 -19.22
C GLU A 111 9.06 -3.79 -18.76
N GLY A 112 9.67 -4.82 -18.17
CA GLY A 112 11.05 -4.78 -17.72
C GLY A 112 11.32 -5.64 -16.49
N ASN A 113 12.57 -5.59 -16.02
CA ASN A 113 12.99 -6.24 -14.79
C ASN A 113 12.71 -5.33 -13.59
N HIS A 114 12.19 -5.91 -12.52
CA HIS A 114 11.98 -5.23 -11.25
C HIS A 114 12.59 -6.01 -10.10
N VAL A 115 12.83 -5.31 -9.00
CA VAL A 115 13.29 -5.91 -7.76
C VAL A 115 12.52 -5.35 -6.56
N GLY A 116 12.15 -6.23 -5.64
CA GLY A 116 11.66 -5.86 -4.32
C GLY A 116 12.80 -5.58 -3.34
N ARG A 117 12.72 -4.48 -2.60
CA ARG A 117 13.60 -4.17 -1.47
C ARG A 117 12.82 -3.67 -0.28
N ARG A 118 13.37 -3.96 0.90
CA ARG A 118 12.80 -3.56 2.19
C ARG A 118 13.69 -2.50 2.82
N PHE A 119 13.10 -1.34 3.10
CA PHE A 119 13.78 -0.23 3.74
C PHE A 119 13.07 0.14 5.03
N VAL A 120 13.81 0.30 6.12
CA VAL A 120 13.24 0.64 7.43
C VAL A 120 13.65 2.06 7.82
N PHE A 121 12.65 2.94 7.95
CA PHE A 121 12.77 4.27 8.52
C PHE A 121 12.44 4.18 10.01
N ASP A 122 13.44 4.27 10.88
CA ASP A 122 13.19 4.23 12.32
C ASP A 122 12.45 5.49 12.82
N ALA A 123 12.02 5.48 14.08
CA ALA A 123 11.29 6.59 14.67
C ALA A 123 12.07 7.92 14.60
N THR A 124 13.40 7.87 14.73
CA THR A 124 14.27 9.05 14.65
C THR A 124 14.33 9.62 13.23
N ALA A 125 14.51 8.77 12.21
CA ALA A 125 14.48 9.14 10.81
C ALA A 125 13.13 9.76 10.44
N VAL A 126 12.02 9.14 10.84
CA VAL A 126 10.68 9.66 10.61
C VAL A 126 10.47 11.01 11.31
N ALA A 127 10.95 11.18 12.54
CA ALA A 127 10.87 12.45 13.26
C ALA A 127 11.67 13.57 12.56
N LYS A 128 12.89 13.27 12.08
CA LYS A 128 13.70 14.21 11.28
C LYS A 128 12.99 14.61 9.99
N LEU A 129 12.42 13.65 9.26
CA LEU A 129 11.65 13.91 8.04
C LEU A 129 10.42 14.80 8.33
N LYS A 130 9.70 14.53 9.42
CA LYS A 130 8.61 15.41 9.87
C LYS A 130 9.09 16.83 10.16
N ALA A 131 10.17 16.99 10.91
CA ALA A 131 10.72 18.30 11.23
C ALA A 131 11.14 19.07 9.96
N LYS A 132 11.77 18.40 9.00
CA LYS A 132 12.17 18.99 7.70
C LYS A 132 10.96 19.42 6.86
N ALA A 133 9.87 18.64 6.91
CA ALA A 133 8.64 18.90 6.17
C ALA A 133 7.74 19.97 6.79
N THR A 134 7.88 20.25 8.08
CA THR A 134 7.06 21.24 8.78
C THR A 134 7.26 22.61 8.16
N SER A 135 6.16 23.22 7.74
CA SER A 135 6.13 24.51 7.05
C SER A 135 4.83 25.24 7.38
N THR A 136 4.70 26.48 6.92
CA THR A 136 3.44 27.25 7.02
C THR A 136 2.29 26.55 6.30
N CYS A 137 2.56 25.86 5.18
CA CYS A 137 1.57 25.09 4.44
C CYS A 137 1.24 23.74 5.08
N VAL A 138 2.19 23.13 5.80
CA VAL A 138 2.02 21.83 6.46
C VAL A 138 2.60 21.89 7.87
N THR A 139 1.75 22.22 8.83
CA THR A 139 2.17 22.41 10.24
C THR A 139 2.38 21.10 11.00
N ASN A 140 1.69 20.02 10.61
CA ASN A 140 1.82 18.71 11.23
C ASN A 140 1.72 17.61 10.15
N PRO A 141 2.83 17.27 9.48
CA PRO A 141 2.86 16.23 8.47
C PRO A 141 2.79 14.83 9.10
N SER A 142 2.02 13.93 8.49
CA SER A 142 1.93 12.54 8.97
C SER A 142 3.17 11.72 8.60
N ARG A 143 3.42 10.62 9.33
CA ARG A 143 4.52 9.68 9.02
C ARG A 143 4.45 9.18 7.58
N VAL A 144 3.25 8.79 7.16
CA VAL A 144 2.96 8.33 5.79
C VAL A 144 3.25 9.43 4.77
N GLN A 145 2.83 10.69 5.03
CA GLN A 145 3.08 11.79 4.10
C GLN A 145 4.58 12.03 3.86
N VAL A 146 5.37 12.08 4.94
CA VAL A 146 6.81 12.40 4.81
C VAL A 146 7.62 11.25 4.23
N VAL A 147 7.30 10.01 4.60
CA VAL A 147 8.00 8.83 4.05
C VAL A 147 7.64 8.64 2.58
N THR A 148 6.37 8.76 2.20
CA THR A 148 5.96 8.73 0.78
C THR A 148 6.65 9.83 -0.03
N ALA A 149 6.66 11.07 0.46
CA ALA A 149 7.32 12.19 -0.22
C ALA A 149 8.82 11.95 -0.40
N PHE A 150 9.48 11.41 0.63
CA PHE A 150 10.91 11.16 0.62
C PHE A 150 11.28 10.06 -0.37
N ILE A 151 10.61 8.91 -0.31
CA ILE A 151 10.81 7.81 -1.25
C ILE A 151 10.57 8.29 -2.69
N LEU A 152 9.46 9.01 -2.91
CA LEU A 152 9.12 9.54 -4.22
C LEU A 152 10.19 10.49 -4.77
N LYS A 153 10.73 11.38 -3.93
CA LYS A 153 11.83 12.28 -4.29
C LYS A 153 13.05 11.50 -4.76
N CYS A 154 13.48 10.50 -3.97
CA CYS A 154 14.65 9.68 -4.28
C CYS A 154 14.42 8.82 -5.54
N CYS A 155 13.23 8.23 -5.72
CA CYS A 155 12.90 7.49 -6.94
C CYS A 155 12.93 8.38 -8.20
N MET A 156 12.39 9.61 -8.12
CA MET A 156 12.47 10.57 -9.23
C MET A 156 13.92 10.96 -9.56
N ALA A 157 14.78 11.07 -8.55
CA ALA A 157 16.20 11.31 -8.75
C ALA A 157 16.91 10.10 -9.41
N ALA A 158 16.59 8.88 -8.97
CA ALA A 158 17.10 7.65 -9.56
C ALA A 158 16.68 7.50 -11.04
N SER A 159 15.40 7.72 -11.36
CA SER A 159 14.90 7.76 -12.74
C SER A 159 15.68 8.78 -13.59
N LYS A 160 15.85 10.02 -13.10
CA LYS A 160 16.65 11.05 -13.80
C LYS A 160 18.07 10.56 -14.10
N ALA A 161 18.70 9.84 -13.18
CA ALA A 161 20.04 9.32 -13.36
C ALA A 161 20.09 8.18 -14.41
N VAL A 162 19.09 7.29 -14.45
CA VAL A 162 18.97 6.24 -15.47
C VAL A 162 18.77 6.82 -16.87
N PHE A 163 17.86 7.80 -17.01
CA PHE A 163 17.46 8.33 -18.32
C PHE A 163 18.23 9.59 -18.75
N GLY A 164 19.16 10.07 -17.94
CA GLY A 164 19.97 11.27 -18.19
C GLY A 164 19.18 12.59 -18.21
N SER A 165 17.87 12.57 -17.95
CA SER A 165 16.99 13.75 -17.98
C SER A 165 15.79 13.58 -17.05
N PRO A 166 15.26 14.67 -16.45
CA PRO A 166 14.07 14.60 -15.62
C PRO A 166 12.85 14.13 -16.42
N ARG A 167 12.10 13.19 -15.85
CA ARG A 167 10.86 12.67 -16.45
C ARG A 167 9.65 13.16 -15.67
N ALA A 168 8.56 13.42 -16.38
CA ALA A 168 7.30 13.75 -15.74
C ALA A 168 6.82 12.52 -14.96
N SER A 169 6.33 12.72 -13.73
CA SER A 169 6.00 11.61 -12.84
C SER A 169 4.57 11.74 -12.33
N VAL A 170 3.95 10.61 -11.99
CA VAL A 170 2.67 10.57 -11.29
C VAL A 170 2.78 9.64 -10.09
N ALA A 171 2.41 10.14 -8.92
CA ALA A 171 2.24 9.30 -7.74
C ALA A 171 0.76 9.01 -7.50
N HIS A 172 0.44 7.74 -7.33
CA HIS A 172 -0.86 7.26 -6.91
C HIS A 172 -0.79 6.80 -5.46
N HIS A 173 -1.83 7.03 -4.68
CA HIS A 173 -1.89 6.52 -3.33
C HIS A 173 -3.28 6.01 -2.98
N ALA A 174 -3.36 4.79 -2.47
CA ALA A 174 -4.60 4.20 -1.97
C ALA A 174 -5.03 4.88 -0.66
N VAL A 175 -6.32 5.18 -0.53
CA VAL A 175 -6.90 5.85 0.64
C VAL A 175 -8.08 5.02 1.13
N ASN A 176 -8.01 4.58 2.39
CA ASN A 176 -9.15 3.96 3.07
C ASN A 176 -10.27 4.99 3.22
N VAL A 177 -11.45 4.71 2.65
CA VAL A 177 -12.58 5.66 2.69
C VAL A 177 -13.42 5.53 3.97
N ARG A 178 -13.23 4.47 4.78
CA ARG A 178 -14.04 4.23 5.99
C ARG A 178 -14.00 5.42 6.94
N SER A 179 -12.80 5.93 7.23
CA SER A 179 -12.58 7.05 8.13
C SER A 179 -12.80 8.43 7.47
N ARG A 180 -13.22 8.48 6.20
CA ARG A 180 -13.36 9.72 5.41
C ARG A 180 -14.80 10.20 5.31
N MET A 181 -15.76 9.36 5.65
CA MET A 181 -17.18 9.71 5.72
C MET A 181 -17.51 10.48 7.01
N MET A 182 -18.59 11.26 6.99
CA MET A 182 -19.19 11.82 8.20
C MET A 182 -20.67 11.41 8.30
N PRO A 183 -21.07 10.59 9.30
CA PRO A 183 -20.21 9.92 10.27
C PRO A 183 -19.26 8.87 9.62
N PRO A 184 -18.14 8.52 10.25
CA PRO A 184 -17.24 7.48 9.74
C PRO A 184 -17.97 6.14 9.54
N LEU A 185 -17.59 5.40 8.50
CA LEU A 185 -18.08 4.04 8.30
C LEU A 185 -17.47 3.11 9.37
N PRO A 186 -18.19 2.04 9.76
CA PRO A 186 -17.66 1.07 10.73
C PRO A 186 -16.33 0.45 10.26
N GLU A 187 -15.38 0.27 11.17
CA GLU A 187 -14.08 -0.34 10.85
C GLU A 187 -14.22 -1.81 10.44
N ASN A 188 -15.20 -2.51 11.02
CA ASN A 188 -15.59 -3.88 10.69
C ASN A 188 -16.43 -4.00 9.41
N LEU A 189 -16.61 -2.93 8.63
CA LEU A 189 -17.29 -2.98 7.33
C LEU A 189 -16.42 -3.74 6.32
N VAL A 190 -16.91 -4.90 5.90
CA VAL A 190 -16.22 -5.82 5.00
C VAL A 190 -16.32 -5.32 3.57
N GLY A 191 -15.18 -5.30 2.88
CA GLY A 191 -15.10 -4.97 1.46
C GLY A 191 -13.75 -4.39 1.07
N SER A 192 -13.53 -4.19 -0.23
CA SER A 192 -12.46 -3.32 -0.70
C SER A 192 -12.95 -1.88 -0.76
N LEU A 193 -12.85 -1.14 0.34
CA LEU A 193 -13.32 0.25 0.45
C LEU A 193 -12.13 1.22 0.35
N LEU A 194 -11.58 1.30 -0.86
CA LEU A 194 -10.45 2.16 -1.20
C LEU A 194 -10.84 3.15 -2.29
N SER A 195 -10.34 4.38 -2.15
CA SER A 195 -10.21 5.33 -3.25
C SER A 195 -8.74 5.54 -3.57
N LYS A 196 -8.46 6.22 -4.69
CA LYS A 196 -7.12 6.51 -5.19
C LYS A 196 -6.99 8.01 -5.40
N VAL A 197 -5.92 8.59 -4.86
CA VAL A 197 -5.49 9.93 -5.26
C VAL A 197 -4.37 9.84 -6.28
N SER A 198 -4.31 10.79 -7.21
CA SER A 198 -3.22 10.90 -8.18
C SER A 198 -2.59 12.30 -8.11
N ILE A 199 -1.27 12.36 -8.10
CA ILE A 199 -0.48 13.59 -7.97
C ILE A 199 0.43 13.65 -9.18
N ARG A 200 0.23 14.64 -10.04
CA ARG A 200 1.13 14.90 -11.16
C ARG A 200 2.31 15.73 -10.66
N LEU A 201 3.49 15.30 -11.04
CA LEU A 201 4.76 15.84 -10.57
C LEU A 201 5.60 16.24 -11.76
N THR A 202 6.16 17.42 -11.67
CA THR A 202 7.08 18.03 -12.62
C THR A 202 8.48 18.09 -12.01
N SER A 203 9.50 18.34 -12.82
CA SER A 203 10.87 18.48 -12.34
C SER A 203 11.07 19.65 -11.35
N SER A 204 10.17 20.63 -11.35
CA SER A 204 10.15 21.71 -10.35
C SER A 204 9.59 21.29 -8.98
N ASP A 205 8.92 20.14 -8.90
CA ASP A 205 8.31 19.64 -7.66
C ASP A 205 9.29 18.81 -6.80
N LEU A 206 10.59 18.81 -7.11
CA LEU A 206 11.59 17.98 -6.42
C LEU A 206 11.90 18.43 -4.97
N GLU A 207 11.44 19.61 -4.58
CA GLU A 207 11.60 20.05 -3.20
C GLU A 207 10.72 19.22 -2.26
N PHE A 208 11.34 18.65 -1.23
CA PHE A 208 10.69 17.75 -0.28
C PHE A 208 9.42 18.34 0.34
N ASN A 209 9.43 19.63 0.69
CA ASN A 209 8.29 20.30 1.32
C ASN A 209 7.11 20.47 0.35
N ASN A 210 7.38 20.74 -0.92
CA ASN A 210 6.36 20.87 -1.96
C ASN A 210 5.70 19.51 -2.25
N LEU A 211 6.49 18.42 -2.23
CA LEU A 211 5.96 17.05 -2.33
C LEU A 211 5.03 16.72 -1.16
N VAL A 212 5.45 17.01 0.07
CA VAL A 212 4.62 16.76 1.26
C VAL A 212 3.32 17.58 1.21
N ALA A 213 3.38 18.85 0.81
CA ALA A 213 2.20 19.69 0.64
C ALA A 213 1.27 19.14 -0.45
N SER A 214 1.81 18.68 -1.57
CA SER A 214 1.05 18.07 -2.67
C SER A 214 0.35 16.78 -2.25
N ILE A 215 1.05 15.90 -1.51
CA ILE A 215 0.46 14.67 -0.97
C ILE A 215 -0.64 14.99 0.05
N ARG A 216 -0.42 15.96 0.94
CA ARG A 216 -1.43 16.41 1.91
C ARG A 216 -2.68 16.93 1.20
N SER A 217 -2.50 17.81 0.22
CA SER A 217 -3.60 18.37 -0.58
C SER A 217 -4.37 17.26 -1.30
N ALA A 218 -3.68 16.31 -1.93
CA ALA A 218 -4.29 15.19 -2.61
C ALA A 218 -5.12 14.31 -1.66
N PHE A 219 -4.59 13.96 -0.49
CA PHE A 219 -5.36 13.25 0.54
C PHE A 219 -6.57 14.04 1.06
N GLY A 220 -6.50 15.37 1.06
CA GLY A 220 -7.61 16.25 1.41
C GLY A 220 -8.78 16.19 0.43
N LYS A 221 -8.54 15.80 -0.84
CA LYS A 221 -9.60 15.62 -1.85
C LYS A 221 -10.53 14.46 -1.53
N ILE A 222 -10.03 13.43 -0.83
CA ILE A 222 -10.85 12.31 -0.35
C ILE A 222 -11.43 12.70 1.02
N ASN A 223 -12.46 13.54 0.97
CA ASN A 223 -13.21 14.06 2.11
C ASN A 223 -14.63 13.45 2.15
N ALA A 224 -15.44 13.87 3.12
CA ALA A 224 -16.79 13.34 3.30
C ALA A 224 -17.69 13.54 2.08
N ASP A 225 -17.59 14.71 1.41
CA ASP A 225 -18.37 15.00 0.21
C ASP A 225 -18.00 14.09 -0.96
N TYR A 226 -16.70 13.83 -1.13
CA TYR A 226 -16.21 12.85 -2.10
C TYR A 226 -16.75 11.44 -1.81
N VAL A 227 -16.69 10.97 -0.56
CA VAL A 227 -17.21 9.62 -0.27
C VAL A 227 -18.73 9.56 -0.44
N LYS A 228 -19.44 10.64 -0.11
CA LYS A 228 -20.90 10.75 -0.31
C LYS A 228 -21.30 10.73 -1.79
N SER A 229 -20.50 11.35 -2.68
CA SER A 229 -20.78 11.32 -4.12
C SER A 229 -20.67 9.91 -4.71
N LEU A 230 -19.85 9.03 -4.12
CA LEU A 230 -19.77 7.61 -4.46
C LEU A 230 -21.03 6.80 -4.09
N GLN A 231 -21.82 7.27 -3.12
CA GLN A 231 -23.08 6.62 -2.71
C GLN A 231 -24.26 7.01 -3.60
N GLY A 232 -24.19 8.20 -4.21
CA GLY A 232 -25.29 8.83 -4.92
C GLY A 232 -25.32 8.58 -6.43
N HIS A 233 -26.16 9.34 -7.13
CA HIS A 233 -26.33 9.27 -8.58
C HIS A 233 -25.08 9.71 -9.37
N GLN A 234 -24.20 10.53 -8.76
CA GLN A 234 -22.95 11.03 -9.35
C GLN A 234 -21.84 9.98 -9.43
N ARG A 235 -22.01 8.78 -8.85
CA ARG A 235 -21.01 7.71 -8.85
C ARG A 235 -20.44 7.36 -10.23
N LEU A 236 -21.28 7.38 -11.27
CA LEU A 236 -20.83 7.11 -12.64
C LEU A 236 -19.96 8.24 -13.17
N GLU A 237 -20.30 9.49 -12.85
CA GLU A 237 -19.52 10.67 -13.24
C GLU A 237 -18.16 10.65 -12.56
N VAL A 238 -18.09 10.39 -11.25
CA VAL A 238 -16.84 10.27 -10.49
C VAL A 238 -15.96 9.14 -11.03
N LEU A 239 -16.56 7.99 -11.38
CA LEU A 239 -15.84 6.89 -12.04
C LEU A 239 -15.29 7.31 -13.40
N CYS A 240 -16.12 7.94 -14.24
CA CYS A 240 -15.71 8.42 -15.56
C CYS A 240 -14.60 9.48 -15.48
N GLU A 241 -14.66 10.40 -14.53
CA GLU A 241 -13.60 11.39 -14.29
C GLU A 241 -12.29 10.71 -13.88
N THR A 242 -12.35 9.75 -12.95
CA THR A 242 -11.17 8.98 -12.52
C THR A 242 -10.54 8.22 -13.69
N LEU A 243 -11.36 7.67 -14.58
CA LEU A 243 -10.91 6.95 -15.77
C LEU A 243 -10.30 7.90 -16.81
N ARG A 244 -10.94 9.05 -17.08
CA ARG A 244 -10.40 10.09 -17.96
C ARG A 244 -9.08 10.65 -17.45
N GLU A 245 -8.92 10.81 -16.13
CA GLU A 245 -7.65 11.22 -15.54
C GLU A 245 -6.56 10.17 -15.76
N ALA A 246 -6.90 8.88 -15.66
CA ALA A 246 -5.99 7.78 -15.95
C ALA A 246 -5.61 7.71 -17.43
N GLU A 247 -6.56 7.89 -18.35
CA GLU A 247 -6.30 7.98 -19.80
C GLU A 247 -5.32 9.12 -20.14
N LYS A 248 -5.54 10.31 -19.56
CA LYS A 248 -4.63 11.46 -19.75
C LYS A 248 -3.21 11.23 -19.22
N ILE A 249 -3.01 10.24 -18.35
CA ILE A 249 -1.69 9.84 -17.85
C ILE A 249 -1.06 8.83 -18.81
N PHE A 250 -1.88 7.95 -19.41
CA PHE A 250 -1.44 6.88 -20.31
C PHE A 250 -1.02 7.36 -21.70
N ASP A 251 -1.61 8.46 -22.20
CA ASP A 251 -1.31 9.05 -23.53
C ASP A 251 0.13 9.63 -23.65
N ARG A 252 1.00 9.35 -22.68
CA ARG A 252 2.39 9.81 -22.65
C ARG A 252 3.30 8.65 -22.24
N GLU A 253 3.85 7.92 -23.21
CA GLU A 253 4.85 6.83 -23.07
C GLU A 253 6.17 7.23 -22.34
N LYS A 254 6.22 8.41 -21.72
CA LYS A 254 7.42 8.98 -21.07
C LYS A 254 7.19 9.39 -19.62
N MET A 255 6.10 8.96 -18.98
CA MET A 255 5.82 9.27 -17.58
C MET A 255 6.18 8.11 -16.65
N ASP A 256 6.79 8.44 -15.50
CA ASP A 256 7.03 7.46 -14.44
C ASP A 256 5.81 7.43 -13.51
N SER A 257 5.27 6.23 -13.26
CA SER A 257 4.14 6.03 -12.36
C SER A 257 4.59 5.30 -11.10
N TYR A 258 4.24 5.82 -9.93
CA TYR A 258 4.57 5.24 -8.63
C TYR A 258 3.30 5.01 -7.82
N PHE A 259 3.05 3.78 -7.37
CA PHE A 259 1.86 3.41 -6.60
C PHE A 259 2.18 3.17 -5.13
N PHE A 260 1.52 3.88 -4.23
CA PHE A 260 1.72 3.76 -2.79
C PHE A 260 0.47 3.20 -2.10
N SER A 261 0.69 2.33 -1.11
CA SER A 261 -0.35 1.84 -0.22
C SER A 261 0.19 1.83 1.21
N SER A 262 -0.59 2.37 2.15
CA SER A 262 -0.18 2.43 3.56
C SER A 262 -1.05 1.51 4.39
N TRP A 263 -0.39 0.58 5.10
CA TRP A 263 -0.97 -0.29 6.13
C TRP A 263 -0.60 0.19 7.55
N CYS A 264 0.07 1.35 7.67
CA CYS A 264 0.34 1.99 8.96
C CYS A 264 -0.96 2.29 9.73
N ASN A 265 -0.89 2.18 11.06
CA ASN A 265 -1.96 2.32 12.03
C ASN A 265 -3.14 1.35 11.87
N MET A 266 -2.99 0.27 11.09
CA MET A 266 -4.04 -0.74 10.95
C MET A 266 -4.04 -1.79 12.08
N GLY A 267 -2.95 -1.88 12.85
CA GLY A 267 -2.88 -2.76 14.02
C GLY A 267 -2.39 -4.19 13.75
N PHE A 268 -1.68 -4.44 12.64
CA PHE A 268 -1.09 -5.75 12.34
C PHE A 268 -0.22 -6.30 13.47
N HIS A 269 0.58 -5.45 14.11
CA HIS A 269 1.42 -5.84 15.26
C HIS A 269 0.67 -6.02 16.59
N SER A 270 -0.66 -5.81 16.61
CA SER A 270 -1.48 -5.94 17.82
C SER A 270 -2.26 -7.26 17.88
N VAL A 271 -2.33 -8.02 16.78
CA VAL A 271 -3.08 -9.28 16.70
C VAL A 271 -2.45 -10.33 17.64
N ASN A 272 -3.21 -10.85 18.60
CA ASN A 272 -2.68 -11.82 19.56
C ASN A 272 -3.64 -12.99 19.75
N PHE A 273 -3.21 -14.18 19.33
CA PHE A 273 -3.97 -15.43 19.48
C PHE A 273 -3.74 -16.14 20.83
N GLY A 274 -2.92 -15.56 21.71
CA GLY A 274 -2.57 -16.10 23.03
C GLY A 274 -1.10 -16.49 23.19
N TRP A 275 -0.38 -16.65 22.07
CA TRP A 275 1.05 -16.97 22.05
C TRP A 275 1.96 -15.76 21.75
N GLY A 276 1.42 -14.55 21.82
CA GLY A 276 2.17 -13.31 21.60
C GLY A 276 1.77 -12.56 20.33
N LYS A 277 2.37 -11.38 20.17
CA LYS A 277 2.13 -10.46 19.05
C LYS A 277 3.04 -10.76 17.85
N PRO A 278 2.68 -10.37 16.62
CA PRO A 278 3.48 -10.65 15.45
C PRO A 278 4.76 -9.81 15.50
N ILE A 279 5.89 -10.48 15.34
CA ILE A 279 7.19 -9.83 15.26
C ILE A 279 7.40 -9.11 13.92
N TRP A 280 6.71 -9.54 12.87
CA TRP A 280 6.78 -8.98 11.52
C TRP A 280 5.48 -9.20 10.77
N ALA A 281 5.10 -8.23 9.93
CA ALA A 281 4.01 -8.30 8.97
C ALA A 281 4.52 -7.73 7.64
N THR A 282 4.10 -8.31 6.52
CA THR A 282 4.53 -7.86 5.19
C THR A 282 3.51 -8.21 4.12
N SER A 283 3.73 -7.71 2.90
CA SER A 283 2.98 -8.03 1.69
C SER A 283 3.87 -8.81 0.72
N ILE A 284 3.30 -9.73 -0.07
CA ILE A 284 4.03 -10.44 -1.14
C ILE A 284 3.69 -9.78 -2.47
N ALA A 285 4.25 -8.60 -2.71
CA ALA A 285 3.89 -7.78 -3.86
C ALA A 285 4.65 -8.13 -5.14
N GLU A 286 5.86 -8.70 -5.04
CA GLU A 286 6.76 -8.88 -6.20
C GLU A 286 6.24 -9.90 -7.24
N LYS A 287 5.39 -10.84 -6.82
CA LYS A 287 4.72 -11.81 -7.71
C LYS A 287 3.30 -11.42 -8.11
N LEU A 288 2.89 -10.17 -7.90
CA LEU A 288 1.59 -9.68 -8.39
C LEU A 288 1.52 -9.64 -9.92
N PHE A 289 2.67 -9.73 -10.60
CA PHE A 289 2.78 -9.56 -12.04
C PHE A 289 3.61 -10.69 -12.68
N PRO A 290 3.38 -11.02 -13.97
CA PRO A 290 4.26 -11.89 -14.73
C PRO A 290 5.71 -11.36 -14.69
N GLN A 291 6.72 -12.23 -14.84
CA GLN A 291 8.14 -11.87 -14.67
C GLN A 291 8.63 -10.65 -15.48
N SER A 292 7.91 -10.26 -16.53
CA SER A 292 8.29 -9.17 -17.42
C SER A 292 7.45 -7.91 -17.24
N PHE A 293 6.49 -7.87 -16.29
CA PHE A 293 5.66 -6.70 -16.03
C PHE A 293 5.70 -6.29 -14.58
N PHE A 294 5.64 -4.99 -14.29
CA PHE A 294 5.58 -4.49 -12.93
C PHE A 294 5.00 -3.09 -12.84
N VAL A 295 4.74 -2.64 -11.62
CA VAL A 295 4.42 -1.23 -11.32
C VAL A 295 5.42 -0.76 -10.26
N ASN A 296 6.06 0.40 -10.45
CA ASN A 296 6.86 0.98 -9.37
C ASN A 296 5.91 1.20 -8.20
N SER A 297 6.11 0.50 -7.08
CA SER A 297 5.12 0.43 -6.03
C SER A 297 5.73 0.30 -4.65
N CYS A 298 5.05 0.83 -3.64
CA CYS A 298 5.55 0.85 -2.28
C CYS A 298 4.43 0.59 -1.27
N TRP A 299 4.62 -0.43 -0.43
CA TRP A 299 3.78 -0.69 0.74
C TRP A 299 4.46 -0.17 1.98
N LEU A 300 3.77 0.71 2.71
CA LEU A 300 4.23 1.26 3.98
C LEU A 300 3.57 0.51 5.13
N LEU A 301 4.35 -0.02 6.06
CA LEU A 301 3.91 -0.76 7.23
C LEU A 301 4.50 -0.15 8.49
N ASP A 302 3.84 -0.29 9.64
CA ASP A 302 4.46 0.08 10.91
C ASP A 302 5.63 -0.85 11.23
N THR A 303 6.65 -0.31 11.88
CA THR A 303 7.65 -1.14 12.58
C THR A 303 7.04 -1.72 13.86
N ARG A 304 7.59 -2.85 14.33
CA ARG A 304 7.12 -3.53 15.55
C ARG A 304 7.08 -2.61 16.78
N GLU A 305 8.13 -1.82 16.98
CA GLU A 305 8.29 -0.91 18.13
C GLU A 305 7.39 0.34 18.05
N GLY A 306 6.61 0.50 16.97
CA GLY A 306 5.83 1.70 16.71
C GLY A 306 6.69 2.87 16.18
N ASP A 307 6.01 3.91 15.71
CA ASP A 307 6.54 5.19 15.21
C ASP A 307 7.50 5.17 13.99
N GLY A 308 8.23 4.10 13.74
CA GLY A 308 8.93 3.85 12.48
C GLY A 308 8.00 3.41 11.35
N VAL A 309 8.55 3.34 10.14
CA VAL A 309 7.87 2.88 8.92
C VAL A 309 8.79 1.93 8.16
N GLU A 310 8.30 0.74 7.86
CA GLU A 310 8.90 -0.18 6.90
C GLU A 310 8.28 0.08 5.51
N ALA A 311 9.13 0.23 4.50
CA ALA A 311 8.76 0.39 3.10
C ALA A 311 9.20 -0.84 2.32
N LEU A 312 8.24 -1.58 1.77
CA LEU A 312 8.48 -2.60 0.75
C LEU A 312 8.35 -1.93 -0.62
N LEU A 313 9.48 -1.62 -1.24
CA LEU A 313 9.57 -0.90 -2.51
C LEU A 313 9.87 -1.89 -3.64
N ILE A 314 9.04 -1.86 -4.67
CA ILE A 314 9.27 -2.51 -5.96
C ILE A 314 9.61 -1.42 -6.96
N LEU A 315 10.75 -1.56 -7.62
CA LEU A 315 11.25 -0.60 -8.59
C LEU A 315 11.93 -1.30 -9.76
N ASP A 316 12.13 -0.59 -10.86
CA ASP A 316 13.02 -1.03 -11.94
C ASP A 316 14.40 -1.35 -11.36
N GLU A 317 15.04 -2.41 -11.84
CA GLU A 317 16.33 -2.89 -11.34
C GLU A 317 17.41 -1.78 -11.35
N LYS A 318 17.51 -1.01 -12.44
CA LYS A 318 18.53 0.05 -12.57
C LYS A 318 18.21 1.24 -11.68
N GLU A 319 16.93 1.60 -11.56
CA GLU A 319 16.51 2.66 -10.64
C GLU A 319 16.77 2.25 -9.18
N MET A 320 16.57 0.97 -8.82
CA MET A 320 16.86 0.44 -7.49
C MET A 320 18.36 0.46 -7.18
N ASP A 321 19.22 0.03 -8.11
CA ASP A 321 20.67 0.02 -7.90
C ASP A 321 21.20 1.43 -7.58
N ILE A 322 20.65 2.46 -8.23
CA ILE A 322 20.99 3.86 -7.94
C ILE A 322 20.47 4.28 -6.57
N LEU A 323 19.21 3.93 -6.24
CA LEU A 323 18.60 4.27 -4.96
C LEU A 323 19.36 3.64 -3.77
N GLU A 324 19.80 2.38 -3.90
CA GLU A 324 20.57 1.66 -2.88
C GLU A 324 21.96 2.27 -2.65
N CYS A 325 22.45 3.11 -3.57
CA CYS A 325 23.70 3.85 -3.45
C CYS A 325 23.52 5.34 -3.13
N ASP A 326 22.28 5.86 -3.05
CA ASP A 326 22.01 7.28 -2.86
C ASP A 326 22.30 7.71 -1.42
N ALA A 327 23.23 8.65 -1.23
CA ALA A 327 23.66 9.08 0.09
C ALA A 327 22.55 9.77 0.91
N GLU A 328 21.65 10.54 0.26
CA GLU A 328 20.52 11.16 0.95
C GLU A 328 19.55 10.08 1.43
N PHE A 329 19.22 9.11 0.58
CA PHE A 329 18.33 7.99 0.91
C PHE A 329 18.89 7.15 2.08
N LEU A 330 20.17 6.78 1.98
CA LEU A 330 20.86 5.97 2.99
C LEU A 330 21.00 6.66 4.36
N GLU A 331 20.89 7.98 4.44
CA GLU A 331 20.87 8.72 5.72
C GLU A 331 19.62 8.37 6.57
N PHE A 332 18.51 8.01 5.92
CA PHE A 332 17.21 7.83 6.57
C PHE A 332 16.76 6.37 6.70
N VAL A 333 17.49 5.41 6.11
CA VAL A 333 17.14 3.98 6.13
C VAL A 333 18.16 3.16 6.90
N LEU A 334 17.67 2.21 7.71
CA LEU A 334 18.53 1.26 8.41
C LEU A 334 19.12 0.25 7.43
N GLN A 335 20.45 0.25 7.30
CA GLN A 335 21.18 -0.71 6.45
C GLN A 335 21.23 -2.14 7.03
N ASN A 336 21.05 -2.28 8.35
CA ASN A 336 21.15 -3.56 9.06
C ASN A 336 19.84 -3.89 9.79
N LEU A 337 19.01 -4.70 9.14
CA LEU A 337 17.67 -5.11 9.58
C LEU A 337 17.65 -6.02 10.83
N VAL A 338 18.80 -6.28 11.46
CA VAL A 338 18.98 -7.25 12.56
C VAL A 338 18.64 -6.66 13.93
N SER A 339 18.79 -5.35 14.12
CA SER A 339 18.55 -4.70 15.42
C SER A 339 17.07 -4.44 15.72
N SER A 340 16.20 -4.46 14.71
CA SER A 340 14.77 -4.14 14.87
C SER A 340 13.88 -5.32 15.31
N TYR A 341 14.45 -6.53 15.41
CA TYR A 341 13.72 -7.75 15.81
C TYR A 341 14.36 -8.53 16.96
N LYS A 342 15.46 -8.03 17.53
CA LYS A 342 15.97 -8.50 18.83
C LYS A 342 15.16 -7.83 19.92
#